data_AF-A0A9D8NJ13-F1
#
_entry.id   AF-A0A9D8NJ13-F1
#
_cell.length_a   1.000
_cell.length_b   1.000
_cell.length_c   1.000
_cell.angle_alpha   90.00
_cell.angle_beta   90.00
_cell.angle_gamma   90.00
#
_symmetry.space_group_name_H-M   'P 1'
#
loop_
_entity.id
_entity.type
_entity.pdbx_description
1 polymer ?
#
loop_
_entity_poly.entity_id
_entity_poly.type
_entity_poly.pdbx_seq_one_letter_code
_entity_poly.pdbx_strand_id
1 'polypeptide(L)'
;MVLVSSREFRANQRKYLDMARSKDVVITSRSHGNYRLVPIADSDIILDSSQLEARISRGIAEFEQGKAEAISKGESIDEYLNRLIAEP
;
A
#
# COMPACT_ATOMS: atom_id res chain seq x y z
N MET A 1 -14.12 -10.50 0.34
CA MET A 1 -13.21 -11.13 1.33
C MET A 1 -13.56 -12.60 1.48
N VAL A 2 -12.57 -13.49 1.44
CA VAL A 2 -12.69 -14.95 1.63
C VAL A 2 -11.84 -15.35 2.83
N LEU A 3 -12.44 -15.97 3.84
CA LEU A 3 -11.70 -16.55 4.96
C LEU A 3 -11.39 -18.02 4.68
N VAL A 4 -10.13 -18.41 4.87
CA VAL A 4 -9.66 -19.77 4.64
C VAL A 4 -8.80 -20.23 5.81
N SER A 5 -8.97 -21.46 6.27
CA SER A 5 -8.09 -22.00 7.30
C SER A 5 -6.67 -22.23 6.76
N SER A 6 -5.65 -22.17 7.62
CA SER A 6 -4.27 -22.50 7.24
C SER A 6 -4.10 -23.92 6.68
N ARG A 7 -4.98 -24.87 7.05
CA ARG A 7 -5.00 -26.22 6.48
C ARG A 7 -5.54 -26.21 5.04
N GLU A 8 -6.67 -25.57 4.82
CA GLU A 8 -7.31 -25.47 3.51
C GLU A 8 -6.45 -24.69 2.52
N PHE A 9 -5.83 -23.59 2.97
CA PHE A 9 -4.90 -22.82 2.14
C PHE A 9 -3.72 -23.67 1.66
N ARG A 10 -3.12 -24.49 2.54
CA ARG A 10 -2.01 -25.38 2.15
C ARG A 10 -2.43 -26.45 1.16
N ALA A 11 -3.63 -27.03 1.32
CA ALA A 11 -4.14 -28.05 0.41
C ALA A 11 -4.47 -27.48 -0.98
N ASN A 12 -4.85 -26.20 -1.06
CA ASN A 12 -5.34 -25.55 -2.28
C ASN A 12 -4.59 -24.24 -2.61
N GLN A 13 -3.27 -24.19 -2.38
CA GLN A 13 -2.49 -22.94 -2.39
C GLN A 13 -2.64 -22.13 -3.69
N ARG A 14 -2.48 -22.77 -4.86
CA ARG A 14 -2.59 -22.09 -6.17
C ARG A 14 -3.95 -21.41 -6.35
N LYS A 15 -5.05 -22.08 -6.01
CA LYS A 15 -6.41 -21.54 -6.10
C LYS A 15 -6.56 -20.22 -5.33
N TYR A 16 -5.97 -20.14 -4.14
CA TYR A 16 -6.08 -18.94 -3.31
C TYR A 16 -5.12 -17.82 -3.73
N LEU A 17 -3.93 -18.15 -4.25
CA LEU A 17 -3.04 -17.17 -4.88
C LEU A 17 -3.69 -16.53 -6.11
N ASP A 18 -4.34 -17.32 -6.97
CA ASP A 18 -5.06 -16.81 -8.13
C ASP A 18 -6.27 -15.97 -7.72
N MET A 19 -7.00 -16.41 -6.69
CA MET A 19 -8.12 -15.66 -6.14
C MET A 19 -7.70 -14.30 -5.58
N ALA A 20 -6.54 -14.22 -4.92
CA ALA A 20 -6.01 -12.99 -4.34
C ALA A 20 -5.77 -11.87 -5.36
N ARG A 21 -5.65 -12.20 -6.66
CA ARG A 21 -5.54 -11.21 -7.75
C ARG A 21 -6.79 -10.35 -7.93
N SER A 22 -7.95 -10.80 -7.45
CA SER A 22 -9.24 -10.11 -7.64
C SER A 22 -10.07 -9.95 -6.36
N LYS A 23 -9.74 -10.68 -5.30
CA LYS A 23 -10.50 -10.69 -4.05
C LYS A 23 -9.57 -10.83 -2.86
N ASP A 24 -9.87 -10.10 -1.78
CA ASP A 24 -9.17 -10.27 -0.50
C ASP A 24 -9.31 -11.71 0.04
N VAL A 25 -8.18 -12.36 0.31
CA VAL A 25 -8.13 -13.66 0.98
C VAL A 25 -7.46 -13.49 2.35
N VAL A 26 -8.13 -13.98 3.40
CA VAL A 26 -7.62 -13.98 4.78
C VAL A 26 -7.41 -15.42 5.22
N ILE A 27 -6.16 -15.78 5.48
CA ILE A 27 -5.76 -17.09 6.00
C ILE A 27 -5.82 -17.03 7.52
N THR A 28 -6.62 -17.88 8.15
CA THR A 28 -6.77 -17.93 9.61
C THR A 28 -6.06 -19.14 10.21
N SER A 29 -5.36 -18.92 11.31
CA SER A 29 -4.67 -19.97 12.06
C SER A 29 -4.84 -19.75 13.56
N ARG A 30 -5.19 -20.81 14.30
CA ARG A 30 -5.27 -20.75 15.76
C ARG A 30 -3.91 -20.55 16.42
N SER A 31 -2.83 -21.07 15.83
CA SER A 31 -1.48 -21.03 16.40
C SER A 31 -0.61 -19.88 15.86
N HIS A 32 -0.98 -19.30 14.72
CA HIS A 32 -0.13 -18.32 14.00
C HIS A 32 -0.87 -17.01 13.68
N GLY A 33 -2.09 -16.84 14.19
CA GLY A 33 -2.91 -15.68 13.89
C GLY A 33 -3.46 -15.67 12.47
N ASN A 34 -3.82 -14.48 11.99
CA ASN A 34 -4.46 -14.28 10.69
C ASN A 34 -3.53 -13.53 9.75
N TYR A 35 -3.48 -13.98 8.49
CA TYR A 35 -2.68 -13.38 7.44
C TYR A 35 -3.59 -12.93 6.30
N ARG A 36 -3.29 -11.76 5.72
CA ARG A 36 -3.96 -11.29 4.50
C ARG A 36 -3.06 -11.59 3.31
N LEU A 37 -3.63 -12.16 2.26
CA LEU A 37 -2.93 -12.43 1.01
C LEU A 37 -3.32 -11.37 -0.01
N VAL A 38 -2.33 -10.60 -0.46
CA VAL A 38 -2.47 -9.56 -1.48
C VAL A 38 -1.31 -9.75 -2.47
N PRO A 39 -1.54 -9.71 -3.79
CA PRO A 39 -0.46 -9.65 -4.76
C PRO A 39 0.30 -8.33 -4.59
N ILE A 40 1.61 -8.38 -4.76
CA ILE A 40 2.44 -7.18 -4.83
C ILE A 40 2.62 -6.85 -6.31
N ALA A 41 2.31 -5.62 -6.69
CA ALA A 41 2.59 -5.05 -8.00
C ALA A 41 3.92 -4.28 -7.96
N ASP A 42 4.52 -4.05 -9.13
CA ASP A 42 5.77 -3.30 -9.24
C ASP A 42 5.64 -1.83 -8.77
N SER A 43 4.41 -1.31 -8.78
CA SER A 43 4.07 0.02 -8.26
C SER A 43 3.93 0.08 -6.74
N ASP A 44 3.85 -1.08 -6.06
CA ASP A 44 3.64 -1.10 -4.61
C ASP A 44 4.93 -0.77 -3.87
N ILE A 45 4.79 0.02 -2.80
CA ILE A 45 5.90 0.35 -1.91
C ILE A 45 5.70 -0.43 -0.62
N ILE A 46 6.59 -1.40 -0.37
CA ILE A 46 6.61 -2.16 0.88
C ILE A 46 7.62 -1.51 1.81
N LEU A 47 7.12 -0.98 2.93
CA LEU A 47 7.93 -0.32 3.95
C LEU A 47 7.73 -1.04 5.28
N ASP A 48 8.82 -1.24 6.02
CA ASP A 48 8.71 -1.48 7.45
C ASP A 48 8.41 -0.17 8.21
N SER A 49 8.07 -0.28 9.50
CA SER A 49 7.72 0.90 10.31
C SER A 49 8.83 1.95 10.37
N SER A 50 10.09 1.53 10.45
CA SER A 50 11.22 2.46 10.54
C SER A 50 11.43 3.22 9.23
N GLN A 51 11.25 2.55 8.09
CA GLN A 51 11.31 3.16 6.77
C GLN A 51 10.15 4.14 6.56
N LEU A 52 8.96 3.79 7.02
CA LEU A 52 7.79 4.66 6.98
C LEU A 52 8.01 5.92 7.84
N GLU A 53 8.44 5.75 9.09
CA GLU A 53 8.75 6.85 10.00
C GLU A 53 9.81 7.78 9.41
N ALA A 54 10.90 7.22 8.87
CA ALA A 54 11.96 8.01 8.24
C ALA A 54 11.46 8.82 7.03
N ARG A 55 10.54 8.28 6.21
CA ARG A 55 9.93 9.02 5.09
C ARG A 55 9.04 10.15 5.59
N ILE A 56 8.24 9.91 6.62
CA ILE A 56 7.38 10.93 7.22
C ILE A 56 8.23 12.06 7.82
N SER A 57 9.22 11.72 8.63
CA SER A 57 10.12 12.71 9.25
C SER A 57 10.86 13.54 8.20
N ARG A 58 11.30 12.91 7.10
CA ARG A 58 11.91 13.63 5.98
C ARG A 58 10.94 14.62 5.35
N GLY A 59 9.71 14.19 5.04
CA GLY A 59 8.70 15.08 4.43
C GLY A 59 8.36 16.27 5.32
N ILE A 60 8.27 16.07 6.64
CA ILE A 60 8.07 17.17 7.61
C ILE A 60 9.27 18.14 7.56
N ALA A 61 10.49 17.63 7.62
CA ALA A 61 11.69 18.47 7.58
C ALA A 61 11.83 19.24 6.25
N GLU A 62 11.47 18.63 5.13
CA GLU A 62 11.43 19.28 3.81
C GLU A 62 10.41 20.41 3.79
N PHE A 63 9.19 20.17 4.30
CA PHE A 63 8.16 21.21 4.45
C PHE A 63 8.63 22.37 5.32
N GLU A 64 9.22 22.09 6.49
CA GLU A 64 9.75 23.12 7.39
C GLU A 64 10.91 23.93 6.76
N GLN A 65 11.67 23.32 5.85
CA GLN A 65 12.71 23.99 5.06
C GLN A 65 12.16 24.77 3.85
N GLY A 66 10.84 24.82 3.66
CA GLY A 66 10.21 25.45 2.50
C GLY A 66 10.37 24.66 1.19
N LYS A 67 10.78 23.39 1.26
CA LYS A 67 10.88 22.47 0.10
C LYS A 67 9.55 21.75 -0.09
N ALA A 68 8.48 22.53 -0.21
CA ALA A 68 7.14 22.03 -0.48
C ALA A 68 6.50 22.88 -1.58
N GLU A 69 5.68 22.24 -2.40
CA GLU A 69 4.85 22.95 -3.38
C GLU A 69 3.49 23.28 -2.78
N ALA A 70 3.08 24.54 -2.94
CA ALA A 70 1.76 24.97 -2.52
C ALA A 70 0.75 24.70 -3.63
N ILE A 71 -0.45 24.27 -3.23
CA ILE A 71 -1.63 24.32 -4.09
C ILE A 71 -2.02 25.79 -4.24
N SER A 72 -2.15 26.24 -5.47
CA SER A 72 -2.49 27.63 -5.77
C SER A 72 -3.92 27.96 -5.35
N LYS A 73 -4.18 29.23 -5.04
CA LYS A 73 -5.53 29.66 -4.64
C LYS A 73 -6.51 29.44 -5.79
N GLY A 74 -7.50 28.56 -5.58
CA GLY A 74 -8.51 28.22 -6.58
C GLY A 74 -8.12 27.05 -7.49
N GLU A 75 -6.92 26.47 -7.32
CA GLU A 75 -6.50 25.23 -7.97
C GLU A 75 -7.13 24.02 -7.27
N SER A 76 -7.69 23.11 -8.04
CA SER A 76 -8.19 21.83 -7.57
C SER A 76 -7.06 20.82 -7.36
N ILE A 77 -7.32 19.77 -6.60
CA ILE A 77 -6.34 18.69 -6.38
C ILE A 77 -5.96 18.02 -7.72
N ASP A 78 -6.92 17.81 -8.62
CA ASP A 78 -6.65 17.19 -9.92
C ASP A 78 -5.75 18.09 -10.80
N GLU A 79 -5.99 19.40 -10.80
CA GLU A 79 -5.13 20.36 -11.51
C GLU A 79 -3.70 20.37 -10.95
N TYR A 80 -3.57 20.38 -9.63
CA TYR A 80 -2.27 20.30 -8.94
C TYR A 80 -1.52 19.01 -9.28
N LEU A 81 -2.17 17.85 -9.19
CA LEU A 81 -1.57 16.56 -9.49
C LEU A 81 -1.15 16.45 -10.96
N ASN A 82 -1.96 16.96 -11.88
CA ASN A 82 -1.62 16.99 -13.30
C ASN A 82 -0.39 17.87 -13.58
N ARG A 83 -0.25 19.02 -12.90
CA ARG A 83 0.94 19.86 -13.00
C ARG A 83 2.19 19.13 -12.52
N LEU A 84 2.14 18.49 -11.34
CA LEU A 84 3.25 17.72 -10.77
C LEU A 84 3.69 16.53 -11.65
N ILE A 85 2.75 15.85 -12.30
CA ILE A 85 3.04 14.68 -13.15
C ILE A 85 3.57 15.12 -14.54
N ALA A 86 3.22 16.34 -14.98
CA ALA A 86 3.59 16.88 -16.29
C ALA A 86 4.93 17.65 -16.30
N GLU A 87 5.54 17.90 -15.15
CA GLU A 87 6.87 18.51 -15.06
C GLU A 87 7.96 17.48 -15.44
N PRO A 88 8.88 17.83 -16.37
CA PRO A 88 9.90 16.91 -16.92
C PRO A 88 11.05 16.59 -15.95
#